data_AF-W1YEL3-F1
#
_entry.id   AF-W1YEL3-F1
#
_cell.length_a   1.000
_cell.length_b   1.000
_cell.length_c   1.000
_cell.angle_alpha   90.00
_cell.angle_beta   90.00
_cell.angle_gamma   90.00
#
_symmetry.space_group_name_H-M   'P 1'
#
loop_
_entity.id
_entity.type
_entity.pdbx_description
1 polymer ?
#
loop_
_entity_poly.entity_id
_entity_poly.type
_entity_poly.pdbx_seq_one_letter_code
_entity_poly.pdbx_strand_id
1 'polypeptide(L)'
;HMFNMFVMRRDLFDQYCEWMFSILEEIEHRVDISDYDTYEARIYGFVSEILLDVWIEANNIDYKEQNVSFMEPQNWLKKGGLFLKRKFFK
;
A
#
# COMPACT_ATOMS: atom_id res chain seq x y z
N HIS A 1 -0.23 4.12 6.48
CA HIS A 1 0.89 3.99 5.53
C HIS A 1 0.35 3.81 4.12
N MET A 2 0.97 4.41 3.09
CA MET A 2 0.49 4.30 1.69
C MET A 2 1.20 3.21 0.87
N PHE A 3 1.93 2.31 1.52
CA PHE A 3 2.72 1.29 0.85
C PHE A 3 2.68 -0.02 1.62
N ASN A 4 2.60 -1.12 0.89
CA ASN A 4 2.87 -2.47 1.40
C ASN A 4 4.38 -2.76 1.49
N MET A 5 5.16 -1.81 2.02
CA MET A 5 6.60 -1.96 2.21
C MET A 5 6.94 -1.83 3.68
N PHE A 6 7.40 -2.91 4.28
CA PHE A 6 7.81 -2.95 5.67
C PHE A 6 8.91 -4.00 5.88
N VAL A 7 9.65 -3.85 6.97
CA VAL A 7 10.56 -4.88 7.50
C VAL A 7 10.13 -5.14 8.92
N MET A 8 9.74 -6.38 9.23
CA MET A 8 9.25 -6.75 10.55
C MET A 8 9.82 -8.10 10.99
N ARG A 9 9.70 -8.40 12.29
CA ARG A 9 10.11 -9.68 12.86
C ARG A 9 9.22 -10.80 12.30
N ARG A 10 9.79 -11.97 12.04
CA ARG A 10 9.11 -13.08 11.35
C ARG A 10 7.82 -13.54 12.04
N ASP A 11 7.82 -13.68 13.35
CA ASP A 11 6.65 -14.04 14.14
C ASP A 11 5.51 -13.01 14.06
N LEU A 12 5.83 -11.72 14.02
CA LEU A 12 4.85 -10.65 13.82
C LEU A 12 4.30 -10.67 12.39
N PHE A 13 5.17 -10.97 11.41
CA PHE A 13 4.78 -11.12 10.02
C PHE A 13 3.79 -12.27 9.82
N ASP A 14 4.11 -13.44 10.39
CA ASP A 14 3.25 -14.61 10.25
C ASP A 14 1.87 -14.35 10.89
N GLN A 15 1.82 -13.71 12.07
CA GLN A 15 0.57 -13.31 12.73
C GLN A 15 -0.22 -12.27 11.93
N TYR A 16 0.45 -11.26 11.38
CA TYR A 16 -0.17 -10.25 10.54
C TYR A 16 -0.76 -10.88 9.27
N CYS A 17 0.00 -11.74 8.59
CA CYS A 17 -0.46 -12.42 7.37
C CYS A 17 -1.67 -13.31 7.65
N GLU A 18 -1.65 -14.13 8.71
CA GLU A 18 -2.78 -14.98 9.07
C GLU A 18 -4.06 -14.16 9.31
N TRP A 19 -3.94 -13.07 10.06
CA TRP A 19 -5.06 -12.16 10.30
C TRP A 19 -5.52 -11.44 9.03
N MET A 20 -4.60 -10.87 8.25
CA MET A 20 -4.92 -10.14 7.03
C MET A 20 -5.60 -11.03 5.99
N PHE A 21 -5.07 -12.23 5.73
CA PHE A 21 -5.65 -13.15 4.74
C PHE A 21 -7.05 -13.62 5.13
N SER A 22 -7.30 -13.88 6.43
CA SER A 22 -8.66 -14.20 6.88
C SER A 22 -9.69 -13.11 6.56
N ILE A 23 -9.28 -11.84 6.58
CA ILE A 23 -10.15 -10.71 6.22
C ILE A 23 -10.31 -10.61 4.70
N LEU A 24 -9.22 -10.80 3.95
CA LEU A 24 -9.27 -10.74 2.48
C LEU A 24 -10.14 -11.85 1.90
N GLU A 25 -10.09 -13.07 2.46
CA GLU A 25 -10.98 -14.17 2.09
C GLU A 25 -12.46 -13.82 2.32
N GLU A 26 -12.78 -13.20 3.47
CA GLU A 26 -14.15 -12.71 3.74
C GLU A 26 -14.61 -11.62 2.75
N ILE A 27 -13.69 -10.76 2.30
CA ILE A 27 -13.98 -9.74 1.30
C ILE A 27 -14.23 -10.38 -0.07
N GLU A 28 -13.41 -11.37 -0.46
CA GLU A 28 -13.57 -12.12 -1.70
C GLU A 28 -14.94 -12.79 -1.78
N HIS A 29 -15.44 -13.33 -0.67
CA HIS A 29 -16.78 -13.92 -0.63
C HIS A 29 -17.93 -12.91 -0.70
N ARG A 30 -17.69 -11.65 -0.36
CA ARG A 30 -18.73 -10.60 -0.27
C ARG A 30 -18.75 -9.66 -1.46
N VAL A 31 -17.65 -9.54 -2.19
CA VAL A 31 -17.48 -8.58 -3.28
C VAL A 31 -17.46 -9.32 -4.61
N ASP A 32 -18.43 -9.00 -5.46
CA ASP A 32 -18.39 -9.41 -6.87
C ASP A 32 -17.52 -8.43 -7.66
N ILE A 33 -16.42 -8.94 -8.21
CA ILE A 33 -15.45 -8.20 -9.02
C ILE A 33 -15.58 -8.49 -10.52
N SER A 34 -16.65 -9.17 -10.95
CA SER A 34 -16.80 -9.64 -12.34
C SER A 34 -16.76 -8.53 -13.39
N ASP A 35 -17.20 -7.32 -13.02
CA ASP A 35 -17.25 -6.16 -13.90
C ASP A 35 -16.08 -5.17 -13.69
N TYR A 36 -15.12 -5.51 -12.83
CA TYR A 36 -14.04 -4.60 -12.48
C TYR A 36 -13.03 -4.48 -13.62
N ASP A 37 -12.58 -3.25 -13.88
CA ASP A 37 -11.45 -3.04 -14.76
C ASP A 37 -10.13 -3.51 -14.10
N THR A 38 -9.04 -3.55 -14.90
CA THR A 38 -7.73 -4.00 -14.41
C THR A 38 -7.18 -3.19 -13.22
N TYR A 39 -7.64 -1.95 -13.04
CA TYR A 39 -7.25 -1.09 -11.93
C TYR A 39 -8.07 -1.42 -10.68
N GLU A 40 -9.39 -1.53 -10.83
CA GLU A 40 -10.36 -1.85 -9.78
C GLU A 40 -10.13 -3.23 -9.17
N ALA A 41 -9.68 -4.19 -9.98
CA ALA A 41 -9.29 -5.53 -9.53
C ALA A 41 -8.17 -5.54 -8.46
N ARG A 42 -7.46 -4.42 -8.27
CA ARG A 42 -6.44 -4.26 -7.22
C ARG A 42 -7.01 -3.85 -5.86
N ILE A 43 -8.33 -3.92 -5.68
CA ILE A 43 -9.03 -3.63 -4.42
C ILE A 43 -8.38 -4.29 -3.21
N TYR A 44 -8.01 -5.57 -3.31
CA TYR A 44 -7.35 -6.31 -2.22
C TYR A 44 -5.99 -5.70 -1.82
N GLY A 45 -5.24 -5.19 -2.80
CA GLY A 45 -3.99 -4.47 -2.55
C GLY A 45 -4.23 -3.18 -1.78
N PHE A 46 -5.22 -2.38 -2.20
CA PHE A 46 -5.56 -1.15 -1.48
C PHE A 46 -6.08 -1.41 -0.07
N VAL A 47 -6.87 -2.48 0.12
CA VAL A 47 -7.35 -2.88 1.45
C VAL A 47 -6.18 -3.32 2.33
N SER A 48 -5.24 -4.11 1.81
CA SER A 48 -4.09 -4.58 2.58
C SER A 48 -3.22 -3.44 3.12
N GLU A 49 -3.09 -2.33 2.38
CA GLU A 49 -2.36 -1.14 2.84
C GLU A 49 -2.99 -0.53 4.11
N ILE A 50 -4.32 -0.50 4.17
CA ILE A 50 -5.06 0.00 5.34
C ILE A 50 -4.98 -1.00 6.50
N LEU A 51 -5.07 -2.30 6.21
CA LEU A 51 -5.07 -3.36 7.21
C LEU A 51 -3.77 -3.41 8.02
N LEU A 52 -2.62 -3.07 7.43
CA LEU A 52 -1.35 -3.02 8.15
C LEU A 52 -1.41 -2.03 9.33
N ASP A 53 -1.92 -0.82 9.12
CA ASP A 53 -2.05 0.20 10.16
C ASP A 53 -2.96 -0.27 11.29
N VAL A 54 -4.13 -0.81 10.93
CA VAL A 54 -5.12 -1.33 11.88
C VAL A 54 -4.51 -2.41 12.76
N TRP A 55 -3.75 -3.34 12.17
CA TRP A 55 -3.11 -4.42 12.92
C TRP A 55 -2.03 -3.90 13.88
N ILE A 56 -1.20 -2.96 13.43
CA ILE A 56 -0.15 -2.34 14.26
C ILE A 56 -0.76 -1.61 15.46
N GLU A 57 -1.81 -0.81 15.23
CA GLU A 57 -2.51 -0.07 16.28
C GLU A 57 -3.21 -1.01 17.27
N ALA A 58 -3.94 -2.01 16.77
CA ALA A 58 -4.67 -2.96 17.60
C ALA A 58 -3.74 -3.79 18.51
N ASN A 59 -2.54 -4.14 18.02
CA ASN A 59 -1.56 -4.93 18.78
C ASN A 59 -0.54 -4.08 19.53
N ASN A 60 -0.64 -2.74 19.47
CA ASN A 60 0.30 -1.79 20.07
C ASN A 60 1.77 -2.11 19.71
N ILE A 61 2.03 -2.37 18.44
CA ILE A 61 3.37 -2.71 17.96
C ILE A 61 4.19 -1.44 17.75
N ASP A 62 5.36 -1.37 18.38
CA ASP A 62 6.32 -0.30 18.15
C ASP A 62 6.85 -0.37 16.71
N TYR A 63 6.77 0.75 15.98
CA TYR A 63 7.29 0.87 14.62
C TYR A 63 8.06 2.18 14.42
N LYS A 64 8.84 2.23 13.34
CA LYS A 64 9.52 3.44 12.88
C LYS A 64 9.32 3.59 11.39
N GLU A 65 9.02 4.81 10.95
CA GLU A 65 8.91 5.14 9.54
C GLU A 65 10.29 5.41 8.93
N GLN A 66 10.47 4.97 7.69
CA GLN A 66 11.69 5.21 6.92
C GLN A 66 11.33 5.84 5.57
N ASN A 67 12.06 6.90 5.20
CA ASN A 67 11.86 7.57 3.92
C ASN A 67 12.20 6.64 2.74
N VAL A 68 11.31 6.60 1.75
CA VAL A 68 11.51 5.86 0.50
C VAL A 68 12.57 6.56 -0.35
N SER A 69 13.58 5.81 -0.78
CA SER A 69 14.63 6.29 -1.69
C SER A 69 14.49 5.65 -3.07
N PHE A 70 14.57 6.45 -4.13
CA PHE A 70 14.58 5.96 -5.50
C PHE A 70 16.02 5.69 -5.92
N MET A 71 16.32 4.44 -6.32
CA MET A 71 17.67 4.05 -6.73
C MET A 71 18.03 4.50 -8.16
N GLU A 72 17.04 4.84 -8.98
CA GLU A 72 17.27 5.30 -10.36
C GLU A 72 17.59 6.80 -10.42
N PRO A 73 18.50 7.24 -11.33
CA PRO A 73 18.79 8.64 -11.54
C PRO A 73 17.54 9.39 -12.01
N GLN A 74 16.97 10.19 -11.10
CA GLN A 74 15.82 11.03 -11.40
C GLN A 74 16.27 12.29 -12.15
N ASN A 75 15.77 12.47 -13.37
CA ASN A 75 15.98 13.71 -14.12
C ASN A 75 15.09 14.82 -13.53
N TRP A 76 15.59 15.47 -12.47
CA TRP A 76 14.91 16.53 -11.74
C TRP A 76 14.51 17.72 -12.61
N LEU A 77 15.29 18.04 -13.65
CA LEU A 77 14.96 19.09 -14.61
C LEU A 77 13.71 18.73 -15.42
N LYS A 78 13.64 17.49 -15.93
CA LYS A 78 12.47 17.01 -16.69
C LYS A 78 11.24 16.91 -15.79
N LYS A 79 11.39 16.43 -14.55
CA LYS A 79 10.31 16.33 -13.56
C LYS A 79 9.77 17.71 -13.16
N GLY A 80 10.66 18.66 -12.86
CA GLY A 80 10.30 20.04 -12.53
C GLY A 80 9.62 20.76 -13.68
N GLY A 81 10.15 20.61 -14.91
CA GLY A 81 9.53 21.17 -16.12
C GLY A 81 8.13 20.61 -16.38
N LEU A 82 7.94 19.29 -16.25
CA LEU A 82 6.62 18.65 -16.38
C LEU A 82 5.65 19.07 -15.25
N PHE A 83 6.15 19.24 -14.02
CA PHE A 83 5.36 19.71 -12.90
C PHE A 83 4.86 21.14 -13.11
N LEU A 84 5.76 22.05 -13.50
CA LEU A 84 5.40 23.45 -13.79
C LEU A 84 4.45 23.53 -14.99
N LYS A 85 4.71 22.76 -16.05
CA LYS A 85 3.79 22.67 -17.20
C LYS A 85 2.41 22.27 -16.70
N ARG A 86 2.24 21.14 -16.02
CA ARG A 86 0.94 20.68 -15.50
C ARG A 86 0.28 21.66 -14.52
N LYS A 87 1.07 22.41 -13.75
CA LYS A 87 0.58 23.38 -12.76
C LYS A 87 0.03 24.66 -13.39
N PHE A 88 0.61 25.12 -14.51
CA PHE A 88 0.30 26.41 -15.11
C PHE A 88 -0.32 26.34 -16.51
N PHE A 89 -0.14 25.23 -17.21
CA PHE A 89 -0.60 25.02 -18.58
C PHE A 89 -1.18 23.60 -18.67
N LYS A 90 -2.52 23.53 -18.63
CA LYS A 90 -3.29 22.29 -18.75
C LYS A 90 -2.89 21.50 -19.99
#